data_AF-A0A2H4TLH8-F1
#
_entry.id   AF-A0A2H4TLH8-F1
#
_cell.length_a   1.000
_cell.length_b   1.000
_cell.length_c   1.000
_cell.angle_alpha   90.00
_cell.angle_beta   90.00
_cell.angle_gamma   90.00
#
_symmetry.space_group_name_H-M   'P 1'
#
loop_
_entity.id
_entity.type
_entity.pdbx_description
1 polymer ?
#
loop_
_entity_poly.entity_id
_entity_poly.type
_entity_poly.pdbx_seq_one_letter_code
_entity_poly.pdbx_strand_id
1 'polypeptide(L)'
;MDFLQYTNDESPIDYIYNIIKNYIISDPFFCNYELCIQNAYKDEITSIKKGPAFLIAKDEEKINQLITNKLQADFDKVKPYADTLISYATKNTPVFLVVDNVDQLSEEVQSQIFTDCVAFSQRLKCNLVISLRNSTYVEHRNSPAFNAFDFDPILIEPPKVEAVLSKRFFLAKNMLEGEEGDFLSDNGIRFHVDNKADLISLLQSSVLGTEIGNLLEVLAAGDIRNALRMTREFIEHGYTNPGKAMRIYSEGGNYILPKHEALRAILLGNQAVYSEAYSLVGNPFDSRLGRTNFQLLRLFVLAALVQYSADPAFQYIDGIDIRKQLRKIGVGDDDSIAILRDLCKLRFISTAGHDVPEFKSSFYPTRLGGYITKELISNFTFVECTMMDSFIANEKVWEDLKGFERLIINSSSDVIKRLEYRKERAQIFFDYMLELYSSLLEEANKRVLPKEWRTNPLQEARYSFIENLNKALQSAQRNYGEK
;
A
#
# COMPACT_ATOMS: atom_id res chain seq x y z
N MET A 1 19.73 -14.64 10.78
CA MET A 1 20.55 -13.86 9.84
C MET A 1 19.76 -12.67 9.45
N ASP A 2 20.34 -11.49 9.60
CA ASP A 2 19.69 -10.23 9.28
C ASP A 2 20.40 -9.63 8.07
N PHE A 3 19.66 -9.44 6.97
CA PHE A 3 20.19 -8.88 5.74
C PHE A 3 20.14 -7.34 5.69
N LEU A 4 19.76 -6.65 6.77
CA LEU A 4 19.79 -5.18 6.86
C LEU A 4 21.17 -4.57 6.56
N GLN A 5 22.26 -5.27 6.90
CA GLN A 5 23.64 -4.79 6.70
C GLN A 5 24.29 -5.35 5.42
N TYR A 6 23.55 -6.13 4.63
CA TYR A 6 24.08 -6.69 3.39
C TYR A 6 24.34 -5.58 2.37
N THR A 7 25.47 -5.69 1.66
CA THR A 7 25.84 -4.80 0.57
C THR A 7 26.19 -5.62 -0.67
N ASN A 8 25.99 -5.05 -1.86
CA ASN A 8 26.23 -5.75 -3.13
C ASN A 8 27.72 -6.00 -3.44
N ASP A 9 28.62 -5.65 -2.52
CA ASP A 9 30.07 -5.79 -2.68
C ASP A 9 30.56 -7.22 -2.43
N GLU A 10 29.73 -8.07 -1.82
CA GLU A 10 29.99 -9.50 -1.62
C GLU A 10 28.82 -10.38 -2.07
N SER A 11 29.10 -11.65 -2.37
CA SER A 11 28.04 -12.58 -2.77
C SER A 11 27.13 -12.93 -1.58
N PRO A 12 25.82 -13.16 -1.79
CA PRO A 12 24.92 -13.55 -0.71
C PRO A 12 25.38 -14.79 0.06
N ILE A 13 25.91 -15.79 -0.65
CA ILE A 13 26.42 -17.01 -0.01
C ILE A 13 27.63 -16.72 0.88
N ASP A 14 28.55 -15.85 0.47
CA ASP A 14 29.73 -15.52 1.27
C ASP A 14 29.33 -14.72 2.53
N TYR A 15 28.37 -13.81 2.40
CA TYR A 15 27.78 -13.10 3.53
C TYR A 15 27.14 -14.04 4.55
N ILE A 16 26.35 -15.01 4.09
CA ILE A 16 25.76 -16.07 4.93
C ILE A 16 26.86 -16.79 5.72
N TYR A 17 27.91 -17.25 5.03
CA TYR A 17 29.01 -17.96 5.67
C TYR A 17 29.78 -17.11 6.68
N ASN A 18 29.96 -15.83 6.41
CA ASN A 18 30.60 -14.89 7.34
C ASN A 18 29.75 -14.72 8.61
N ILE A 19 28.43 -14.59 8.49
CA ILE A 19 27.52 -14.54 9.64
C ILE A 19 27.60 -15.84 10.45
N ILE A 20 27.56 -17.00 9.79
CA ILE A 20 27.65 -18.31 10.47
C ILE A 20 28.98 -18.44 11.21
N LYS A 21 30.10 -18.04 10.58
CA LYS A 21 31.42 -18.08 11.22
C LYS A 21 31.42 -17.24 12.49
N ASN A 22 30.90 -16.02 12.42
CA ASN A 22 30.81 -15.14 13.58
C ASN A 22 29.94 -15.75 14.69
N TYR A 23 28.81 -16.36 14.32
CA TYR A 23 27.97 -17.10 15.27
C TYR A 23 28.74 -18.25 15.94
N ILE A 24 29.40 -19.11 15.15
CA ILE A 24 30.20 -20.24 15.62
C ILE A 24 31.29 -19.80 16.59
N ILE A 25 31.96 -18.67 16.33
CA ILE A 25 33.01 -18.12 17.20
C ILE A 25 32.42 -17.63 18.53
N SER A 26 31.22 -17.04 18.50
CA SER A 26 30.57 -16.46 19.68
C SER A 26 29.81 -17.48 20.54
N ASP A 27 29.37 -18.59 19.95
CA ASP A 27 28.51 -19.56 20.61
C ASP A 27 29.32 -20.53 21.50
N PRO A 28 28.97 -20.68 22.80
CA PRO A 28 29.73 -21.50 23.75
C PRO A 28 29.84 -22.99 23.41
N PHE A 29 28.90 -23.53 22.63
CA PHE A 29 28.94 -24.92 22.20
C PHE A 29 29.82 -25.07 20.95
N PHE A 30 29.60 -24.24 19.93
CA PHE A 30 30.31 -24.35 18.65
C PHE A 30 31.80 -24.00 18.75
N CYS A 31 32.19 -23.03 19.59
CA CYS A 31 33.59 -22.67 19.76
C CYS A 31 34.38 -23.66 20.64
N ASN A 32 33.68 -24.55 21.35
CA ASN A 32 34.32 -25.49 22.28
C ASN A 32 34.88 -26.72 21.55
N TYR A 33 36.16 -26.98 21.76
CA TYR A 33 36.86 -28.08 21.11
C TYR A 33 36.34 -29.46 21.54
N GLU A 34 36.19 -29.70 22.84
CA GLU A 34 35.83 -31.01 23.38
C GLU A 34 34.34 -31.33 23.12
N LEU A 35 33.47 -30.33 23.20
CA LEU A 35 32.03 -30.50 23.03
C LEU A 35 31.62 -30.65 21.55
N CYS A 36 32.16 -29.80 20.67
CA CYS A 36 31.70 -29.72 19.29
C CYS A 36 32.81 -30.08 18.28
N ILE A 37 33.92 -29.35 18.26
CA ILE A 37 34.90 -29.43 17.16
C ILE A 37 35.50 -30.83 17.03
N GLN A 38 35.97 -31.42 18.13
CA GLN A 38 36.55 -32.77 18.12
C GLN A 38 35.54 -33.82 17.62
N ASN A 39 34.27 -33.68 17.99
CA ASN A 39 33.22 -34.61 17.61
C ASN A 39 32.79 -34.42 16.15
N ALA A 40 32.74 -33.18 15.67
CA ALA A 40 32.45 -32.84 14.29
C ALA A 40 33.53 -33.37 13.33
N TYR A 41 34.79 -33.25 13.71
CA TYR A 41 35.95 -33.71 12.92
C TYR A 41 36.37 -35.16 13.22
N LYS A 42 35.55 -35.93 13.95
CA LYS A 42 35.93 -37.27 14.45
C LYS A 42 36.43 -38.22 13.35
N ASP A 43 35.74 -38.26 12.21
CA ASP A 43 36.08 -39.15 11.09
C ASP A 43 37.38 -38.71 10.39
N GLU A 44 37.60 -37.41 10.25
CA GLU A 44 38.82 -36.84 9.65
C GLU A 44 40.03 -37.02 10.58
N ILE A 45 39.86 -36.77 11.88
CA ILE A 45 40.89 -37.03 12.90
C ILE A 45 41.27 -38.52 12.89
N THR A 46 40.28 -39.41 12.79
CA THR A 46 40.52 -40.86 12.70
C THR A 46 41.26 -41.23 11.41
N SER A 47 40.91 -40.60 10.30
CA SER A 47 41.55 -40.81 8.99
C SER A 47 43.01 -40.32 8.97
N ILE A 48 43.29 -39.17 9.59
CA ILE A 48 44.65 -38.64 9.76
C ILE A 48 45.50 -39.64 10.56
N LYS A 49 44.98 -40.13 11.68
CA LYS A 49 45.66 -41.09 12.56
C LYS A 49 45.94 -42.44 11.86
N LYS A 50 45.01 -42.93 11.05
CA LYS A 50 45.15 -44.21 10.34
C LYS A 50 45.96 -44.13 9.05
N GLY A 51 46.00 -42.99 8.39
CA GLY A 51 46.65 -42.81 7.09
C GLY A 51 47.93 -41.97 7.18
N PRO A 52 47.90 -40.66 6.83
CA PRO A 52 49.10 -39.84 6.67
C PRO A 52 50.02 -39.80 7.89
N ALA A 53 49.45 -39.87 9.09
CA ALA A 53 50.19 -39.81 10.34
C ALA A 53 50.51 -41.19 10.93
N PHE A 54 50.25 -42.29 10.24
CA PHE A 54 50.39 -43.66 10.78
C PHE A 54 51.80 -43.93 11.37
N LEU A 55 52.85 -43.46 10.68
CA LEU A 55 54.25 -43.66 11.11
C LEU A 55 54.64 -42.84 12.35
N ILE A 56 53.90 -41.78 12.65
CA ILE A 56 54.08 -40.91 13.81
C ILE A 56 52.93 -41.06 14.81
N ALA A 57 52.10 -42.09 14.66
CA ALA A 57 50.89 -42.29 15.45
C ALA A 57 51.14 -42.52 16.96
N LYS A 58 52.39 -42.80 17.35
CA LYS A 58 52.82 -42.95 18.74
C LYS A 58 53.26 -41.63 19.39
N ASP A 59 53.43 -40.57 18.61
CA ASP A 59 53.85 -39.24 19.06
C ASP A 59 52.63 -38.32 19.09
N GLU A 60 51.99 -38.23 20.26
CA GLU A 60 50.76 -37.44 20.42
C GLU A 60 50.95 -35.96 20.08
N GLU A 61 52.13 -35.41 20.34
CA GLU A 61 52.43 -34.00 20.11
C GLU A 61 52.46 -33.69 18.61
N LYS A 62 53.11 -34.54 17.81
CA LYS A 62 53.13 -34.40 16.35
C LYS A 62 51.76 -34.63 15.71
N ILE A 63 50.95 -35.54 16.25
CA ILE A 63 49.58 -35.74 15.77
C ILE A 63 48.72 -34.51 16.07
N ASN A 64 48.81 -33.96 17.28
CA ASN A 64 48.05 -32.77 17.65
C ASN A 64 48.43 -31.58 16.77
N GLN A 65 49.70 -31.39 16.43
CA GLN A 65 50.12 -30.37 15.47
C GLN A 65 49.47 -30.56 14.09
N LEU A 66 49.40 -31.79 13.57
CA LEU A 66 48.75 -32.06 12.29
C LEU A 66 47.24 -31.78 12.33
N ILE A 67 46.57 -32.15 13.42
CA ILE A 67 45.14 -31.86 13.61
C ILE A 67 44.92 -30.35 13.68
N THR A 68 45.71 -29.62 14.48
CA THR A 68 45.64 -28.16 14.57
C THR A 68 45.84 -27.49 13.21
N ASN A 69 46.82 -27.93 12.43
CA ASN A 69 47.06 -27.39 11.09
C ASN A 69 45.86 -27.60 10.15
N LYS A 70 45.19 -28.76 10.23
CA LYS A 70 43.98 -29.02 9.43
C LYS A 70 42.81 -28.13 9.87
N LEU A 71 42.56 -28.05 11.18
CA LEU A 71 41.49 -27.22 11.74
C LEU A 71 41.69 -25.74 11.40
N GLN A 72 42.93 -25.24 11.50
CA GLN A 72 43.28 -23.87 11.13
C GLN A 72 43.03 -23.62 9.65
N ALA A 73 43.46 -24.55 8.77
CA ALA A 73 43.26 -24.42 7.33
C ALA A 73 41.77 -24.37 6.92
N ASP A 74 40.91 -25.12 7.60
CA ASP A 74 39.46 -25.07 7.36
C ASP A 74 38.85 -23.79 7.93
N PHE A 75 39.26 -23.39 9.15
CA PHE A 75 38.82 -22.16 9.80
C PHE A 75 39.09 -20.92 8.94
N ASP A 76 40.26 -20.87 8.31
CA ASP A 76 40.65 -19.78 7.41
C ASP A 76 39.83 -19.78 6.12
N LYS A 77 39.43 -20.96 5.62
CA LYS A 77 38.57 -21.10 4.42
C LYS A 77 37.09 -20.83 4.66
N VAL A 78 36.66 -20.69 5.92
CA VAL A 78 35.28 -20.41 6.36
C VAL A 78 34.27 -21.50 5.99
N LYS A 79 34.01 -21.74 4.71
CA LYS A 79 32.99 -22.67 4.21
C LYS A 79 33.19 -24.10 4.73
N PRO A 80 34.38 -24.72 4.63
CA PRO A 80 34.58 -26.08 5.12
C PRO A 80 34.36 -26.17 6.63
N TYR A 81 34.83 -25.17 7.38
CA TYR A 81 34.69 -25.14 8.83
C TYR A 81 33.24 -25.04 9.28
N ALA A 82 32.49 -24.10 8.69
CA ALA A 82 31.07 -23.92 8.95
C ALA A 82 30.25 -25.16 8.55
N ASP A 83 30.50 -25.73 7.35
CA ASP A 83 29.80 -26.92 6.86
C ASP A 83 29.98 -28.11 7.81
N THR A 84 31.21 -28.38 8.26
CA THR A 84 31.50 -29.50 9.17
C THR A 84 30.79 -29.35 10.52
N LEU A 85 30.85 -28.15 11.11
CA LEU A 85 30.24 -27.90 12.42
C LEU A 85 28.71 -27.91 12.37
N ILE A 86 28.11 -27.26 11.38
CA ILE A 86 26.65 -27.24 11.22
C ILE A 86 26.14 -28.63 10.86
N SER A 87 26.82 -29.38 9.98
CA SER A 87 26.46 -30.77 9.66
C SER A 87 26.54 -31.70 10.88
N TYR A 88 27.49 -31.46 11.78
CA TYR A 88 27.53 -32.20 13.04
C TYR A 88 26.35 -31.83 13.95
N ALA A 89 26.04 -30.54 14.08
CA ALA A 89 24.89 -30.10 14.87
C ALA A 89 23.57 -30.67 14.33
N THR A 90 23.32 -30.60 13.02
CA THR A 90 22.07 -31.09 12.41
C THR A 90 21.86 -32.60 12.55
N LYS A 91 22.93 -33.39 12.72
CA LYS A 91 22.82 -34.83 13.03
C LYS A 91 22.35 -35.11 14.46
N ASN A 92 22.56 -34.18 15.38
CA ASN A 92 22.32 -34.37 16.81
C ASN A 92 21.11 -33.58 17.33
N THR A 93 20.78 -32.46 16.69
CA THR A 93 19.67 -31.58 17.08
C THR A 93 19.08 -30.87 15.85
N PRO A 94 17.78 -30.54 15.84
CA PRO A 94 17.23 -29.64 14.84
C PRO A 94 17.93 -28.28 14.87
N VAL A 95 18.49 -27.87 13.73
CA VAL A 95 19.07 -26.53 13.55
C VAL A 95 18.14 -25.71 12.66
N PHE A 96 17.85 -24.48 13.06
CA PHE A 96 17.02 -23.55 12.30
C PHE A 96 17.88 -22.41 11.75
N LEU A 97 17.86 -22.27 10.43
CA LEU A 97 18.40 -21.12 9.72
C LEU A 97 17.26 -20.12 9.54
N VAL A 98 17.22 -19.08 10.37
CA VAL A 98 16.24 -17.99 10.27
C VAL A 98 16.85 -16.84 9.48
N VAL A 99 16.20 -16.42 8.41
CA VAL A 99 16.65 -15.38 7.49
C VAL A 99 15.60 -14.27 7.42
N ASP A 100 15.99 -13.05 7.76
CA ASP A 100 15.07 -11.92 7.85
C ASP A 100 15.57 -10.69 7.06
N ASN A 101 14.66 -9.73 6.82
CA ASN A 101 14.89 -8.47 6.11
C ASN A 101 15.38 -8.59 4.66
N VAL A 102 15.18 -9.75 4.02
CA VAL A 102 15.50 -9.95 2.60
C VAL A 102 14.64 -9.04 1.73
N ASP A 103 13.41 -8.75 2.17
CA ASP A 103 12.43 -7.91 1.48
C ASP A 103 12.89 -6.46 1.25
N GLN A 104 13.97 -5.99 1.88
CA GLN A 104 14.50 -4.63 1.69
C GLN A 104 15.45 -4.49 0.49
N LEU A 105 15.87 -5.61 -0.10
CA LEU A 105 16.82 -5.66 -1.21
C LEU A 105 16.11 -5.66 -2.58
N SER A 106 16.86 -5.52 -3.67
CA SER A 106 16.28 -5.63 -5.03
C SER A 106 15.78 -7.07 -5.29
N GLU A 107 14.73 -7.21 -6.10
CA GLU A 107 14.12 -8.53 -6.40
C GLU A 107 15.17 -9.56 -6.85
N GLU A 108 16.07 -9.17 -7.76
CA GLU A 108 17.18 -10.02 -8.25
C GLU A 108 18.05 -10.58 -7.11
N VAL A 109 18.40 -9.73 -6.13
CA VAL A 109 19.20 -10.13 -4.97
C VAL A 109 18.39 -11.00 -4.02
N GLN A 110 17.10 -10.71 -3.83
CA GLN A 110 16.19 -11.55 -3.04
C GLN A 110 16.11 -12.97 -3.61
N SER A 111 15.97 -13.10 -4.93
CA SER A 111 15.94 -14.38 -5.64
C SER A 111 17.24 -15.18 -5.41
N GLN A 112 18.38 -14.51 -5.46
CA GLN A 112 19.68 -15.13 -5.23
C GLN A 112 19.86 -15.58 -3.78
N ILE A 113 19.55 -14.71 -2.80
CA ILE A 113 19.58 -15.05 -1.37
C ILE A 113 18.69 -16.25 -1.10
N PHE A 114 17.48 -16.26 -1.64
CA PHE A 114 16.55 -17.36 -1.49
C PHE A 114 17.17 -18.67 -2.01
N THR A 115 17.68 -18.68 -3.24
CA THR A 115 18.29 -19.86 -3.87
C THR A 115 19.49 -20.37 -3.05
N ASP A 116 20.34 -19.47 -2.57
CA ASP A 116 21.52 -19.79 -1.78
C ASP A 116 21.14 -20.37 -0.41
N CYS A 117 20.14 -19.80 0.27
CA CYS A 117 19.63 -20.31 1.54
C CYS A 117 19.03 -21.71 1.39
N VAL A 118 18.31 -21.99 0.30
CA VAL A 118 17.75 -23.32 0.02
C VAL A 118 18.85 -24.34 -0.30
N ALA A 119 19.81 -23.98 -1.14
CA ALA A 119 20.95 -24.86 -1.43
C ALA A 119 21.78 -25.16 -0.19
N PHE A 120 21.98 -24.14 0.67
CA PHE A 120 22.65 -24.28 1.94
C PHE A 120 21.89 -25.22 2.89
N SER A 121 20.58 -25.03 3.03
CA SER A 121 19.75 -25.83 3.93
C SER A 121 19.65 -27.29 3.49
N GLN A 122 19.56 -27.55 2.18
CA GLN A 122 19.60 -28.89 1.60
C GLN A 122 20.91 -29.62 1.90
N ARG A 123 22.04 -28.94 1.63
CA ARG A 123 23.37 -29.53 1.79
C ARG A 123 23.67 -29.88 3.25
N LEU A 124 23.29 -29.02 4.19
CA LEU A 124 23.60 -29.19 5.62
C LEU A 124 22.47 -29.80 6.45
N LYS A 125 21.29 -30.04 5.84
CA LYS A 125 20.10 -30.60 6.48
C LYS A 125 19.58 -29.75 7.65
N CYS A 126 19.56 -28.43 7.50
CA CYS A 126 18.94 -27.52 8.47
C CYS A 126 17.53 -27.11 8.04
N ASN A 127 16.70 -26.72 9.01
CA ASN A 127 15.36 -26.19 8.78
C ASN A 127 15.48 -24.71 8.38
N LEU A 128 14.86 -24.30 7.28
CA LEU A 128 14.91 -22.92 6.79
C LEU A 128 13.62 -22.18 7.15
N VAL A 129 13.76 -21.01 7.77
CA VAL A 129 12.68 -20.04 7.96
C VAL A 129 13.14 -18.74 7.31
N ILE A 130 12.41 -18.26 6.30
CA ILE A 130 12.77 -17.05 5.55
C ILE A 130 11.56 -16.14 5.40
N SER A 131 11.76 -14.84 5.64
CA SER A 131 10.75 -13.82 5.34
C SER A 131 10.90 -13.36 3.88
N LEU A 132 9.79 -13.35 3.13
CA LEU A 132 9.75 -12.96 1.72
C LEU A 132 8.55 -12.05 1.44
N ARG A 133 8.68 -11.18 0.42
CA ARG A 133 7.52 -10.46 -0.13
C ARG A 133 6.62 -11.43 -0.89
N ASN A 134 5.33 -11.11 -0.91
CA ASN A 134 4.33 -11.91 -1.63
C ASN A 134 4.65 -12.02 -3.13
N SER A 135 5.11 -10.93 -3.78
CA SER A 135 5.53 -10.95 -5.19
C SER A 135 6.69 -11.92 -5.43
N THR A 136 7.77 -11.80 -4.65
CA THR A 136 8.94 -12.69 -4.71
C THR A 136 8.55 -14.16 -4.50
N TYR A 137 7.65 -14.45 -3.56
CA TYR A 137 7.13 -15.81 -3.36
C TYR A 137 6.37 -16.31 -4.58
N VAL A 138 5.45 -15.51 -5.14
CA VAL A 138 4.62 -15.90 -6.30
C VAL A 138 5.47 -16.14 -7.54
N GLU A 139 6.51 -15.34 -7.75
CA GLU A 139 7.45 -15.49 -8.87
C GLU A 139 8.24 -16.80 -8.77
N HIS A 140 8.76 -17.11 -7.58
CA HIS A 140 9.65 -18.27 -7.40
C HIS A 140 8.95 -19.56 -7.02
N ARG A 141 7.64 -19.57 -6.68
CA ARG A 141 6.91 -20.80 -6.29
C ARG A 141 6.94 -21.91 -7.33
N ASN A 142 7.10 -21.54 -8.61
CA ASN A 142 7.16 -22.49 -9.73
C ASN A 142 8.60 -22.83 -10.14
N SER A 143 9.60 -22.29 -9.44
CA SER A 143 11.01 -22.54 -9.75
C SER A 143 11.42 -23.97 -9.36
N PRO A 144 12.44 -24.55 -10.03
CA PRO A 144 12.94 -25.89 -9.69
C PRO A 144 13.41 -26.01 -8.23
N ALA A 145 13.94 -24.92 -7.65
CA ALA A 145 14.38 -24.88 -6.26
C ALA A 145 13.19 -25.00 -5.29
N PHE A 146 12.05 -24.41 -5.64
CA PHE A 146 10.80 -24.51 -4.88
C PHE A 146 10.17 -25.89 -4.98
N ASN A 147 10.08 -26.46 -6.18
CA ASN A 147 9.48 -27.80 -6.39
C ASN A 147 10.21 -28.93 -5.65
N ALA A 148 11.46 -28.72 -5.25
CA ALA A 148 12.23 -29.71 -4.49
C ALA A 148 11.91 -29.70 -2.98
N PHE A 149 11.17 -28.72 -2.47
CA PHE A 149 10.80 -28.56 -1.07
C PHE A 149 9.30 -28.25 -0.93
N ASP A 150 8.60 -29.02 -0.11
CA ASP A 150 7.30 -28.58 0.41
C ASP A 150 7.56 -27.50 1.46
N PHE A 151 7.57 -26.24 1.04
CA PHE A 151 7.48 -25.12 1.96
C PHE A 151 6.05 -25.03 2.52
N ASP A 152 5.94 -24.80 3.82
CA ASP A 152 4.68 -24.42 4.46
C ASP A 152 4.60 -22.87 4.50
N PRO A 153 3.99 -22.21 3.50
CA PRO A 153 3.91 -20.76 3.49
C PRO A 153 2.98 -20.28 4.61
N ILE A 154 3.50 -19.43 5.49
CA ILE A 154 2.70 -18.70 6.48
C ILE A 154 2.46 -17.29 5.93
N LEU A 155 1.26 -17.02 5.45
CA LEU A 155 0.88 -15.68 5.02
C LEU A 155 0.59 -14.80 6.24
N ILE A 156 1.36 -13.72 6.39
CA ILE A 156 1.07 -12.67 7.37
C ILE A 156 0.14 -11.67 6.71
N GLU A 157 -1.14 -11.72 7.07
CA GLU A 157 -2.12 -10.74 6.57
C GLU A 157 -1.82 -9.34 7.13
N PRO A 158 -2.00 -8.28 6.32
CA PRO A 158 -1.87 -6.92 6.80
C PRO A 158 -2.89 -6.65 7.92
N PRO A 159 -2.51 -5.95 9.01
CA PRO A 159 -3.45 -5.63 10.07
C PRO A 159 -4.57 -4.71 9.56
N LYS A 160 -5.75 -4.82 10.19
CA LYS A 160 -6.88 -3.93 9.89
C LYS A 160 -6.52 -2.47 10.17
N VAL A 161 -6.94 -1.57 9.29
CA VAL A 161 -6.72 -0.11 9.41
C VAL A 161 -7.17 0.40 10.78
N GLU A 162 -8.39 0.03 11.19
CA GLU A 162 -8.96 0.43 12.48
C GLU A 162 -8.07 0.02 13.67
N ALA A 163 -7.52 -1.20 13.66
CA ALA A 163 -6.66 -1.68 14.74
C ALA A 163 -5.34 -0.90 14.82
N VAL A 164 -4.77 -0.52 13.67
CA VAL A 164 -3.56 0.30 13.62
C VAL A 164 -3.86 1.73 14.10
N LEU A 165 -4.94 2.35 13.61
CA LEU A 165 -5.36 3.70 14.02
C LEU A 165 -5.67 3.75 15.52
N SER A 166 -6.37 2.75 16.07
CA SER A 166 -6.66 2.65 17.49
C SER A 166 -5.39 2.64 18.35
N LYS A 167 -4.38 1.83 17.99
CA LYS A 167 -3.08 1.84 18.67
C LYS A 167 -2.35 3.18 18.57
N ARG A 168 -2.46 3.87 17.42
CA ARG A 168 -1.84 5.19 17.21
C ARG A 168 -2.51 6.28 18.02
N PHE A 169 -3.84 6.33 18.05
CA PHE A 169 -4.60 7.25 18.90
C PHE A 169 -4.33 6.99 20.38
N PHE A 170 -4.29 5.72 20.81
CA PHE A 170 -3.95 5.37 22.18
C PHE A 170 -2.56 5.86 22.59
N LEU A 171 -1.55 5.65 21.73
CA LEU A 171 -0.20 6.16 21.98
C LEU A 171 -0.18 7.71 22.03
N ALA A 172 -0.81 8.37 21.06
CA ALA A 172 -0.88 9.83 21.02
C ALA A 172 -1.58 10.42 22.25
N LYS A 173 -2.64 9.76 22.73
CA LYS A 173 -3.35 10.13 23.95
C LYS A 173 -2.42 10.07 25.17
N ASN A 174 -1.76 8.93 25.37
CA ASN A 174 -0.84 8.74 26.50
C ASN A 174 0.35 9.71 26.48
N MET A 175 0.81 10.11 25.29
CA MET A 175 1.91 11.07 25.14
C MET A 175 1.50 12.51 25.50
N LEU A 176 0.22 12.85 25.34
CA LEU A 176 -0.31 14.20 25.54
C LEU A 176 -1.15 14.34 26.83
N GLU A 177 -1.19 13.27 27.64
CA GLU A 177 -1.93 13.22 28.89
C GLU A 177 -1.35 14.23 29.90
N GLY A 178 -2.18 15.17 30.35
CA GLY A 178 -1.78 16.22 31.29
C GLY A 178 -0.96 17.34 30.66
N GLU A 179 -0.82 17.38 29.32
CA GLU A 179 -0.27 18.53 28.63
C GLU A 179 -1.35 19.58 28.35
N GLU A 180 -1.11 20.81 28.80
CA GLU A 180 -1.89 21.99 28.44
C GLU A 180 -1.48 22.52 27.05
N GLY A 181 -2.37 23.25 26.37
CA GLY A 181 -2.06 23.91 25.11
C GLY A 181 -3.01 25.03 24.71
N ASP A 182 -2.44 26.08 24.12
CA ASP A 182 -3.20 27.17 23.50
C ASP A 182 -3.33 26.95 22.00
N PHE A 183 -4.53 27.12 21.48
CA PHE A 183 -4.83 27.00 20.06
C PHE A 183 -5.47 28.28 19.54
N LEU A 184 -5.12 28.67 18.31
CA LEU A 184 -5.74 29.77 17.59
C LEU A 184 -6.83 29.21 16.68
N SER A 185 -8.06 29.66 16.86
CA SER A 185 -9.15 29.43 15.91
C SER A 185 -8.96 30.30 14.66
N ASP A 186 -9.58 29.91 13.53
CA ASP A 186 -9.60 30.67 12.27
C ASP A 186 -10.08 32.13 12.45
N ASN A 187 -10.89 32.40 13.49
CA ASN A 187 -11.36 33.75 13.83
C ASN A 187 -10.36 34.54 14.70
N GLY A 188 -9.14 34.03 14.91
CA GLY A 188 -8.11 34.64 15.76
C GLY A 188 -8.34 34.48 17.28
N ILE A 189 -9.40 33.77 17.68
CA ILE A 189 -9.71 33.52 19.09
C ILE A 189 -8.73 32.47 19.62
N ARG A 190 -7.97 32.83 20.66
CA ARG A 190 -7.18 31.85 21.43
C ARG A 190 -8.10 31.10 22.37
N PHE A 191 -8.04 29.78 22.36
CA PHE A 191 -8.68 28.93 23.35
C PHE A 191 -7.63 28.01 23.98
N HIS A 192 -7.73 27.89 25.31
CA HIS A 192 -6.87 27.04 26.11
C HIS A 192 -7.52 25.66 26.25
N VAL A 193 -6.70 24.61 26.20
CA VAL A 193 -7.10 23.24 26.45
C VAL A 193 -6.27 22.72 27.61
N ASP A 194 -6.94 22.40 28.72
CA ASP A 194 -6.31 21.94 29.96
C ASP A 194 -5.64 20.56 29.79
N ASN A 195 -6.16 19.72 28.89
CA ASN A 195 -5.59 18.41 28.56
C ASN A 195 -5.70 18.10 27.06
N LYS A 196 -4.58 18.18 26.33
CA LYS A 196 -4.51 17.84 24.90
C LYS A 196 -4.96 16.42 24.58
N ALA A 197 -4.91 15.48 25.54
CA ALA A 197 -5.44 14.13 25.38
C ALA A 197 -6.95 14.09 25.11
N ASP A 198 -7.71 15.12 25.52
CA ASP A 198 -9.14 15.24 25.23
C ASP A 198 -9.40 15.49 23.75
N LEU A 199 -8.54 16.30 23.11
CA LEU A 199 -8.59 16.52 21.67
C LEU A 199 -8.37 15.18 20.95
N ILE A 200 -7.33 14.42 21.32
CA ILE A 200 -7.07 13.10 20.73
C ILE A 200 -8.26 12.15 20.93
N SER A 201 -8.92 12.19 22.09
CA SER A 201 -10.11 11.38 22.37
C SER A 201 -11.30 11.76 21.47
N LEU A 202 -11.50 13.05 21.18
CA LEU A 202 -12.48 13.53 20.20
C LEU A 202 -12.16 13.04 18.78
N LEU A 203 -10.88 13.09 18.38
CA LEU A 203 -10.47 12.62 17.06
C LEU A 203 -10.67 11.11 16.92
N GLN A 204 -10.32 10.38 17.97
CA GLN A 204 -10.50 8.95 18.05
C GLN A 204 -11.97 8.57 17.91
N SER A 205 -12.89 9.24 18.62
CA SER A 205 -14.34 8.97 18.53
C SER A 205 -14.96 9.40 17.19
N SER A 206 -14.37 10.40 16.53
CA SER A 206 -14.78 10.82 15.19
C SER A 206 -14.30 9.89 14.09
N VAL A 207 -13.22 9.13 14.31
CA VAL A 207 -12.60 8.25 13.29
C VAL A 207 -12.96 6.77 13.50
N LEU A 208 -12.79 6.23 14.70
CA LEU A 208 -12.97 4.80 14.94
C LEU A 208 -14.45 4.43 15.00
N GLY A 209 -14.85 3.39 14.25
CA GLY A 209 -16.24 2.92 14.19
C GLY A 209 -17.23 3.89 13.54
N THR A 210 -16.75 4.94 12.85
CA THR A 210 -17.60 5.95 12.19
C THR A 210 -17.53 5.84 10.67
N GLU A 211 -18.37 6.63 9.99
CA GLU A 211 -18.29 6.78 8.53
C GLU A 211 -16.92 7.31 8.05
N ILE A 212 -16.20 8.08 8.87
CA ILE A 212 -14.85 8.57 8.53
C ILE A 212 -13.85 7.41 8.56
N GLY A 213 -13.92 6.53 9.57
CA GLY A 213 -13.09 5.32 9.62
C GLY A 213 -13.32 4.41 8.41
N ASN A 214 -14.60 4.18 8.07
CA ASN A 214 -14.96 3.40 6.87
C ASN A 214 -14.45 4.07 5.59
N LEU A 215 -14.57 5.40 5.49
CA LEU A 215 -14.02 6.16 4.36
C LEU A 215 -12.50 5.98 4.26
N LEU A 216 -11.77 6.13 5.36
CA LEU A 216 -10.31 5.94 5.40
C LEU A 216 -9.91 4.53 4.98
N GLU A 217 -10.62 3.49 5.46
CA GLU A 217 -10.36 2.10 5.09
C GLU A 217 -10.53 1.87 3.59
N VAL A 218 -11.62 2.39 3.01
CA VAL A 218 -11.90 2.26 1.58
C VAL A 218 -10.88 3.04 0.74
N LEU A 219 -10.56 4.28 1.11
CA LEU A 219 -9.58 5.12 0.41
C LEU A 219 -8.14 4.58 0.52
N ALA A 220 -7.81 3.93 1.63
CA ALA A 220 -6.51 3.27 1.83
C ALA A 220 -6.32 2.07 0.90
N ALA A 221 -7.40 1.43 0.46
CA ALA A 221 -7.37 0.27 -0.44
C ALA A 221 -6.42 -0.85 0.05
N GLY A 222 -6.38 -1.09 1.37
CA GLY A 222 -5.51 -2.09 2.01
C GLY A 222 -4.09 -1.61 2.35
N ASP A 223 -3.71 -0.38 1.96
CA ASP A 223 -2.40 0.19 2.32
C ASP A 223 -2.47 0.96 3.64
N ILE A 224 -1.91 0.37 4.69
CA ILE A 224 -1.87 0.94 6.04
C ILE A 224 -1.06 2.25 6.09
N ARG A 225 -0.01 2.39 5.28
CA ARG A 225 0.78 3.63 5.23
C ARG A 225 -0.06 4.76 4.65
N ASN A 226 -0.84 4.46 3.60
CA ASN A 226 -1.81 5.41 3.06
C ASN A 226 -2.88 5.77 4.08
N ALA A 227 -3.44 4.79 4.80
CA ALA A 227 -4.42 5.07 5.85
C ALA A 227 -3.86 6.03 6.91
N LEU A 228 -2.66 5.77 7.41
CA LEU A 228 -1.99 6.64 8.39
C LEU A 228 -1.70 8.03 7.85
N ARG A 229 -1.28 8.13 6.58
CA ARG A 229 -1.06 9.42 5.90
C ARG A 229 -2.37 10.19 5.74
N MET A 230 -3.45 9.56 5.29
CA MET A 230 -4.78 10.17 5.18
C MET A 230 -5.30 10.64 6.54
N THR A 231 -5.13 9.83 7.59
CA THR A 231 -5.49 10.23 8.96
C THR A 231 -4.67 11.43 9.40
N ARG A 232 -3.37 11.48 9.10
CA ARG A 232 -2.55 12.67 9.39
C ARG A 232 -3.07 13.91 8.65
N GLU A 233 -3.31 13.83 7.35
CA GLU A 233 -3.83 14.96 6.56
C GLU A 233 -5.17 15.45 7.10
N PHE A 234 -6.05 14.52 7.48
CA PHE A 234 -7.30 14.84 8.15
C PHE A 234 -7.09 15.57 9.48
N ILE A 235 -6.12 15.14 10.29
CA ILE A 235 -5.83 15.77 11.58
C ILE A 235 -5.12 17.13 11.42
N GLU A 236 -4.28 17.30 10.41
CA GLU A 236 -3.55 18.55 10.22
C GLU A 236 -4.42 19.62 9.54
N HIS A 237 -5.29 19.22 8.59
CA HIS A 237 -5.97 20.13 7.68
C HIS A 237 -7.50 20.03 7.72
N GLY A 238 -8.08 19.05 8.42
CA GLY A 238 -9.52 18.79 8.44
C GLY A 238 -10.36 19.59 9.44
N TYR A 239 -9.74 20.48 10.20
CA TYR A 239 -10.45 21.28 11.22
C TYR A 239 -10.65 22.72 10.76
N THR A 240 -11.86 23.05 10.32
CA THR A 240 -12.25 24.45 10.10
C THR A 240 -12.57 25.21 11.39
N ASN A 241 -12.76 24.54 12.54
CA ASN A 241 -12.90 25.22 13.84
C ASN A 241 -12.65 24.29 15.06
N PRO A 242 -11.38 24.07 15.45
CA PRO A 242 -11.03 23.24 16.61
C PRO A 242 -11.70 23.68 17.91
N GLY A 243 -11.82 24.99 18.13
CA GLY A 243 -12.40 25.57 19.35
C GLY A 243 -13.90 25.27 19.49
N LYS A 244 -14.65 25.31 18.38
CA LYS A 244 -16.07 24.92 18.38
C LYS A 244 -16.25 23.43 18.66
N ALA A 245 -15.43 22.58 18.05
CA ALA A 245 -15.48 21.13 18.26
C ALA A 245 -15.18 20.78 19.73
N MET A 246 -14.11 21.35 20.28
CA MET A 246 -13.73 21.13 21.69
C MET A 246 -14.80 21.62 22.65
N ARG A 247 -15.36 22.81 22.43
CA ARG A 247 -16.43 23.34 23.30
C ARG A 247 -17.66 22.42 23.31
N ILE A 248 -18.12 21.96 22.14
CA ILE A 248 -19.27 21.03 22.05
C ILE A 248 -18.94 19.70 22.74
N TYR A 249 -17.72 19.20 22.57
CA TYR A 249 -17.29 17.97 23.21
C TYR A 249 -17.18 18.10 24.73
N SER A 250 -16.64 19.20 25.26
CA SER A 250 -16.57 19.45 26.71
C SER A 250 -17.96 19.67 27.33
N GLU A 251 -18.89 20.31 26.63
CA GLU A 251 -20.25 20.57 27.13
C GLU A 251 -21.18 19.35 27.01
N GLY A 252 -21.06 18.53 25.96
CA GLY A 252 -22.01 17.47 25.61
C GLY A 252 -21.43 16.05 25.55
N GLY A 253 -20.11 15.89 25.73
CA GLY A 253 -19.42 14.60 25.72
C GLY A 253 -19.32 13.90 24.36
N ASN A 254 -19.85 14.47 23.29
CA ASN A 254 -19.82 13.86 21.96
C ASN A 254 -19.79 14.92 20.85
N TYR A 255 -18.84 14.78 19.93
CA TYR A 255 -18.78 15.54 18.69
C TYR A 255 -18.17 14.66 17.60
N ILE A 256 -18.92 14.48 16.51
CA ILE A 256 -18.46 13.73 15.33
C ILE A 256 -18.13 14.74 14.24
N LEU A 257 -16.89 14.70 13.75
CA LEU A 257 -16.44 15.58 12.68
C LEU A 257 -17.23 15.37 11.38
N PRO A 258 -17.51 16.42 10.60
CA PRO A 258 -18.24 16.28 9.35
C PRO A 258 -17.44 15.50 8.30
N LYS A 259 -18.04 14.44 7.75
CA LYS A 259 -17.43 13.58 6.71
C LYS A 259 -16.91 14.37 5.50
N HIS A 260 -17.59 15.44 5.09
CA HIS A 260 -17.21 16.24 3.93
C HIS A 260 -15.97 17.11 4.18
N GLU A 261 -15.74 17.55 5.42
CA GLU A 261 -14.50 18.23 5.83
C GLU A 261 -13.35 17.23 5.85
N ALA A 262 -13.60 16.02 6.39
CA ALA A 262 -12.62 14.94 6.39
C ALA A 262 -12.19 14.53 4.97
N LEU A 263 -13.15 14.31 4.08
CA LEU A 263 -12.88 13.98 2.68
C LEU A 263 -12.10 15.10 1.98
N ARG A 264 -12.49 16.37 2.19
CA ARG A 264 -11.78 17.52 1.62
C ARG A 264 -10.32 17.56 2.07
N ALA A 265 -10.06 17.39 3.37
CA ALA A 265 -8.71 17.38 3.92
C ALA A 265 -7.86 16.25 3.33
N ILE A 266 -8.42 15.05 3.17
CA ILE A 266 -7.73 13.91 2.55
C ILE A 266 -7.42 14.19 1.07
N LEU A 267 -8.32 14.87 0.35
CA LEU A 267 -8.16 15.18 -1.07
C LEU A 267 -7.12 16.28 -1.32
N LEU A 268 -7.12 17.32 -0.50
CA LEU A 268 -6.24 18.48 -0.65
C LEU A 268 -4.88 18.30 0.03
N GLY A 269 -4.85 17.62 1.17
CA GLY A 269 -3.71 17.61 2.08
C GLY A 269 -3.27 19.03 2.43
N ASN A 270 -1.99 19.33 2.21
CA ASN A 270 -1.40 20.65 2.39
C ASN A 270 -1.55 21.61 1.19
N GLN A 271 -2.27 21.21 0.12
CA GLN A 271 -2.45 22.03 -1.08
C GLN A 271 -3.68 22.94 -0.97
N ALA A 272 -3.61 24.12 -1.60
CA ALA A 272 -4.75 25.04 -1.65
C ALA A 272 -5.87 24.55 -2.60
N VAL A 273 -5.51 23.80 -3.64
CA VAL A 273 -6.42 23.20 -4.62
C VAL A 273 -6.02 21.76 -4.87
N TYR A 274 -6.98 20.94 -5.28
CA TYR A 274 -6.72 19.55 -5.59
C TYR A 274 -5.74 19.44 -6.76
N SER A 275 -4.80 18.50 -6.64
CA SER A 275 -3.93 18.07 -7.72
C SER A 275 -3.66 16.58 -7.55
N GLU A 276 -3.92 15.78 -8.57
CA GLU A 276 -3.71 14.35 -8.58
C GLU A 276 -2.25 13.97 -8.28
N ALA A 277 -1.29 14.84 -8.62
CA ALA A 277 0.13 14.60 -8.35
C ALA A 277 0.44 14.50 -6.84
N TYR A 278 -0.35 15.17 -6.00
CA TYR A 278 -0.15 15.24 -4.55
C TYR A 278 -1.25 14.52 -3.76
N SER A 279 -2.46 14.46 -4.32
CA SER A 279 -3.60 13.86 -3.64
C SER A 279 -3.43 12.36 -3.42
N LEU A 280 -3.99 11.88 -2.32
CA LEU A 280 -4.00 10.47 -1.98
C LEU A 280 -5.07 9.69 -2.75
N VAL A 281 -6.03 10.39 -3.37
CA VAL A 281 -7.11 9.79 -4.15
C VAL A 281 -7.06 10.37 -5.57
N GLY A 282 -6.93 9.49 -6.56
CA GLY A 282 -6.82 9.87 -7.97
C GLY A 282 -8.09 10.47 -8.56
N ASN A 283 -7.93 11.16 -9.69
CA ASN A 283 -9.01 11.74 -10.46
C ASN A 283 -9.51 10.74 -11.52
N PRO A 284 -10.73 10.19 -11.40
CA PRO A 284 -11.29 9.31 -12.43
C PRO A 284 -11.77 10.05 -13.69
N PHE A 285 -11.91 11.38 -13.62
CA PHE A 285 -12.52 12.23 -14.65
C PHE A 285 -11.55 12.72 -15.73
N ASP A 286 -10.28 12.31 -15.67
CA ASP A 286 -9.29 12.67 -16.68
C ASP A 286 -8.26 11.55 -16.83
N SER A 287 -8.03 11.09 -18.05
CA SER A 287 -7.08 10.04 -18.38
C SER A 287 -5.67 10.56 -18.69
N ARG A 288 -5.51 11.88 -18.84
CA ARG A 288 -4.25 12.56 -19.16
C ARG A 288 -3.57 12.07 -20.44
N LEU A 289 -4.32 11.46 -21.36
CA LEU A 289 -3.82 11.02 -22.68
C LEU A 289 -3.72 12.15 -23.72
N GLY A 290 -4.07 13.39 -23.35
CA GLY A 290 -4.01 14.55 -24.25
C GLY A 290 -5.06 14.55 -25.37
N ARG A 291 -6.12 13.75 -25.25
CA ARG A 291 -7.22 13.69 -26.22
C ARG A 291 -8.57 13.73 -25.51
N THR A 292 -9.43 14.67 -25.89
CA THR A 292 -10.75 14.89 -25.26
C THR A 292 -11.66 13.66 -25.36
N ASN A 293 -11.67 12.96 -26.50
CA ASN A 293 -12.48 11.75 -26.69
C ASN A 293 -12.06 10.57 -25.81
N PHE A 294 -10.82 10.57 -25.27
CA PHE A 294 -10.33 9.56 -24.33
C PHE A 294 -10.24 10.09 -22.90
N GLN A 295 -10.71 11.31 -22.63
CA GLN A 295 -10.59 11.92 -21.31
C GLN A 295 -11.21 11.04 -20.20
N LEU A 296 -12.37 10.42 -20.46
CA LEU A 296 -13.01 9.52 -19.49
C LEU A 296 -12.65 8.04 -19.65
N LEU A 297 -11.55 7.73 -20.34
CA LEU A 297 -11.14 6.35 -20.58
C LEU A 297 -10.79 5.60 -19.28
N ARG A 298 -10.25 6.28 -18.25
CA ARG A 298 -10.04 5.71 -16.92
C ARG A 298 -11.35 5.20 -16.32
N LEU A 299 -12.35 6.09 -16.20
CA LEU A 299 -13.66 5.76 -15.66
C LEU A 299 -14.39 4.72 -16.51
N PHE A 300 -14.24 4.77 -17.84
CA PHE A 300 -14.84 3.81 -18.75
C PHE A 300 -14.32 2.38 -18.53
N VAL A 301 -12.99 2.20 -18.49
CA VAL A 301 -12.37 0.89 -18.20
C VAL A 301 -12.69 0.42 -16.79
N LEU A 302 -12.62 1.31 -15.80
CA LEU A 302 -12.92 0.99 -14.41
C LEU A 302 -14.38 0.53 -14.24
N ALA A 303 -15.33 1.24 -14.85
CA ALA A 303 -16.74 0.87 -14.78
C ALA A 303 -17.00 -0.52 -15.36
N ALA A 304 -16.38 -0.87 -16.48
CA ALA A 304 -16.50 -2.19 -17.06
C ALA A 304 -16.00 -3.28 -16.09
N LEU A 305 -14.79 -3.11 -15.54
CA LEU A 305 -14.22 -4.04 -14.55
C LEU A 305 -15.12 -4.20 -13.31
N VAL A 306 -15.68 -3.11 -12.80
CA VAL A 306 -16.63 -3.15 -11.67
C VAL A 306 -17.90 -3.91 -12.04
N GLN A 307 -18.41 -3.76 -13.26
CA GLN A 307 -19.58 -4.52 -13.72
C GLN A 307 -19.28 -6.02 -13.85
N TYR A 308 -18.11 -6.41 -14.33
CA TYR A 308 -17.70 -7.82 -14.30
C TYR A 308 -17.63 -8.37 -12.88
N SER A 309 -17.13 -7.59 -11.91
CA SER A 309 -17.06 -7.99 -10.50
C SER A 309 -18.40 -8.16 -9.79
N ALA A 310 -19.52 -7.80 -10.45
CA ALA A 310 -20.85 -8.06 -9.92
C ALA A 310 -21.23 -9.55 -10.00
N ASP A 311 -20.58 -10.34 -10.86
CA ASP A 311 -20.72 -11.80 -10.89
C ASP A 311 -19.94 -12.42 -9.72
N PRO A 312 -20.57 -13.19 -8.81
CA PRO A 312 -19.88 -13.85 -7.70
C PRO A 312 -18.78 -14.83 -8.14
N ALA A 313 -18.83 -15.34 -9.38
CA ALA A 313 -17.80 -16.22 -9.94
C ALA A 313 -16.60 -15.44 -10.51
N PHE A 314 -16.68 -14.11 -10.58
CA PHE A 314 -15.63 -13.27 -11.11
C PHE A 314 -14.35 -13.32 -10.25
N GLN A 315 -13.21 -13.53 -10.90
CA GLN A 315 -11.90 -13.42 -10.27
C GLN A 315 -11.07 -12.30 -10.89
N TYR A 316 -10.97 -12.27 -12.22
CA TYR A 316 -10.19 -11.29 -12.97
C TYR A 316 -10.58 -11.27 -14.46
N ILE A 317 -10.06 -10.28 -15.19
CA ILE A 317 -10.08 -10.21 -16.67
C ILE A 317 -8.64 -10.12 -17.16
N ASP A 318 -8.30 -10.88 -18.19
CA ASP A 318 -6.98 -10.80 -18.80
C ASP A 318 -6.78 -9.48 -19.56
N GLY A 319 -5.60 -8.88 -19.43
CA GLY A 319 -5.26 -7.62 -20.10
C GLY A 319 -5.40 -7.70 -21.63
N ILE A 320 -5.20 -8.89 -22.21
CA ILE A 320 -5.43 -9.16 -23.64
C ILE A 320 -6.90 -8.92 -24.02
N ASP A 321 -7.85 -9.33 -23.19
CA ASP A 321 -9.28 -9.15 -23.45
C ASP A 321 -9.71 -7.70 -23.28
N ILE A 322 -9.16 -7.01 -22.27
CA ILE A 322 -9.37 -5.55 -22.10
C ILE A 322 -8.86 -4.82 -23.34
N ARG A 323 -7.62 -5.08 -23.76
CA ARG A 323 -7.03 -4.52 -24.99
C ARG A 323 -7.90 -4.79 -26.21
N LYS A 324 -8.45 -6.00 -26.35
CA LYS A 324 -9.32 -6.36 -27.47
C LYS A 324 -10.58 -5.48 -27.51
N GLN A 325 -11.21 -5.18 -26.38
CA GLN A 325 -12.38 -4.29 -26.36
C GLN A 325 -11.99 -2.84 -26.64
N LEU A 326 -10.89 -2.37 -26.07
CA LEU A 326 -10.37 -1.01 -26.29
C LEU A 326 -10.02 -0.75 -27.77
N ARG A 327 -9.39 -1.70 -28.45
CA ARG A 327 -9.11 -1.62 -29.89
C ARG A 327 -10.37 -1.47 -30.74
N LYS A 328 -11.48 -2.12 -30.36
CA LYS A 328 -12.74 -2.05 -31.13
C LYS A 328 -13.29 -0.63 -31.20
N ILE A 329 -13.09 0.16 -30.14
CA ILE A 329 -13.51 1.57 -30.05
C ILE A 329 -12.38 2.56 -30.44
N GLY A 330 -11.29 2.06 -31.03
CA GLY A 330 -10.24 2.90 -31.60
C GLY A 330 -9.15 3.34 -30.62
N VAL A 331 -9.07 2.75 -29.41
CA VAL A 331 -7.97 3.02 -28.47
C VAL A 331 -6.76 2.17 -28.87
N GLY A 332 -5.60 2.82 -29.03
CA GLY A 332 -4.34 2.16 -29.38
C GLY A 332 -3.77 1.31 -28.24
N ASP A 333 -2.79 0.47 -28.54
CA ASP A 333 -2.15 -0.39 -27.53
C ASP A 333 -1.38 0.42 -26.48
N ASP A 334 -0.65 1.45 -26.90
CA ASP A 334 0.11 2.30 -25.98
C ASP A 334 -0.81 3.03 -25.00
N ASP A 335 -1.91 3.59 -25.51
CA ASP A 335 -2.95 4.22 -24.68
C ASP A 335 -3.62 3.20 -23.74
N SER A 336 -3.90 1.98 -24.25
CA SER A 336 -4.53 0.91 -23.45
C SER A 336 -3.65 0.49 -22.28
N ILE A 337 -2.36 0.26 -22.51
CA ILE A 337 -1.45 -0.16 -21.45
C ILE A 337 -1.14 0.99 -20.49
N ALA A 338 -1.05 2.23 -20.99
CA ALA A 338 -0.90 3.41 -20.16
C ALA A 338 -2.08 3.52 -19.16
N ILE A 339 -3.32 3.35 -19.62
CA ILE A 339 -4.50 3.40 -18.75
C ILE A 339 -4.52 2.28 -17.72
N LEU A 340 -4.17 1.05 -18.09
CA LEU A 340 -4.11 -0.05 -17.11
C LEU A 340 -3.04 0.20 -16.03
N ARG A 341 -1.86 0.68 -16.43
CA ARG A 341 -0.79 1.06 -15.50
C ARG A 341 -1.23 2.18 -14.57
N ASP A 342 -1.91 3.17 -15.11
CA ASP A 342 -2.34 4.35 -14.40
C ASP A 342 -3.49 4.03 -13.41
N LEU A 343 -4.47 3.21 -13.81
CA LEU A 343 -5.51 2.69 -12.91
C LEU A 343 -4.92 1.86 -11.76
N CYS A 344 -3.87 1.06 -12.02
CA CYS A 344 -3.14 0.36 -10.96
C CYS A 344 -2.39 1.32 -10.04
N LYS A 345 -1.69 2.32 -10.60
CA LYS A 345 -0.97 3.35 -9.82
C LYS A 345 -1.92 4.14 -8.91
N LEU A 346 -3.11 4.45 -9.41
CA LEU A 346 -4.17 5.12 -8.65
C LEU A 346 -4.92 4.17 -7.69
N ARG A 347 -4.57 2.87 -7.69
CA ARG A 347 -5.16 1.81 -6.85
C ARG A 347 -6.64 1.54 -7.14
N PHE A 348 -7.13 1.93 -8.31
CA PHE A 348 -8.52 1.69 -8.72
C PHE A 348 -8.71 0.23 -9.16
N ILE A 349 -7.67 -0.36 -9.73
CA ILE A 349 -7.61 -1.78 -10.12
C ILE A 349 -6.29 -2.37 -9.61
N SER A 350 -6.20 -3.70 -9.54
CA SER A 350 -4.96 -4.41 -9.20
C SER A 350 -4.72 -5.55 -10.18
N THR A 351 -3.44 -5.91 -10.34
CA THR A 351 -3.05 -7.17 -10.98
C THR A 351 -3.23 -8.32 -10.00
N ALA A 352 -3.62 -9.50 -10.47
CA ALA A 352 -3.72 -10.71 -9.66
C ALA A 352 -2.35 -11.18 -9.13
N GLY A 353 -1.28 -10.99 -9.92
CA GLY A 353 0.09 -11.33 -9.53
C GLY A 353 0.82 -10.25 -8.72
N HIS A 354 0.22 -9.07 -8.52
CA HIS A 354 0.90 -7.88 -7.97
C HIS A 354 2.13 -7.38 -8.77
N ASP A 355 2.33 -7.89 -9.98
CA ASP A 355 3.40 -7.48 -10.89
C ASP A 355 3.14 -6.14 -11.57
N VAL A 356 4.16 -5.63 -12.27
CA VAL A 356 4.01 -4.49 -13.19
C VAL A 356 2.90 -4.77 -14.21
N PRO A 357 1.92 -3.87 -14.39
CA PRO A 357 0.84 -4.08 -15.33
C PRO A 357 1.32 -4.24 -16.78
N GLU A 358 1.02 -5.41 -17.34
CA GLU A 358 1.24 -5.81 -18.73
C GLU A 358 -0.03 -6.41 -19.33
N PHE A 359 -0.10 -6.56 -20.65
CA PHE A 359 -1.26 -7.21 -21.27
C PHE A 359 -1.41 -8.69 -20.88
N LYS A 360 -0.32 -9.37 -20.53
CA LYS A 360 -0.34 -10.76 -20.04
C LYS A 360 -0.85 -10.87 -18.60
N SER A 361 -0.94 -9.75 -17.88
CA SER A 361 -1.43 -9.71 -16.51
C SER A 361 -2.95 -9.85 -16.49
N SER A 362 -3.47 -10.39 -15.39
CA SER A 362 -4.90 -10.44 -15.10
C SER A 362 -5.28 -9.34 -14.11
N PHE A 363 -6.41 -8.67 -14.35
CA PHE A 363 -6.83 -7.46 -13.63
C PHE A 363 -8.19 -7.62 -12.94
N TYR A 364 -8.35 -6.99 -11.78
CA TYR A 364 -9.62 -6.90 -11.07
C TYR A 364 -9.78 -5.51 -10.42
N PRO A 365 -11.01 -4.99 -10.27
CA PRO A 365 -11.23 -3.72 -9.59
C PRO A 365 -10.97 -3.86 -8.09
N THR A 366 -10.35 -2.84 -7.47
CA THR A 366 -10.21 -2.81 -6.02
C THR A 366 -11.51 -2.36 -5.36
N ARG A 367 -11.61 -2.48 -4.03
CA ARG A 367 -12.72 -1.87 -3.26
C ARG A 367 -12.82 -0.36 -3.49
N LEU A 368 -11.68 0.33 -3.60
CA LEU A 368 -11.63 1.75 -3.95
C LEU A 368 -12.18 2.01 -5.35
N GLY A 369 -11.82 1.20 -6.34
CA GLY A 369 -12.36 1.29 -7.69
C GLY A 369 -13.89 1.16 -7.71
N GLY A 370 -14.43 0.18 -7.00
CA GLY A 370 -15.87 0.02 -6.81
C GLY A 370 -16.50 1.23 -6.12
N TYR A 371 -15.90 1.72 -5.04
CA TYR A 371 -16.38 2.90 -4.31
C TYR A 371 -16.38 4.16 -5.15
N ILE A 372 -15.38 4.35 -6.02
CA ILE A 372 -15.31 5.46 -6.95
C ILE A 372 -16.51 5.43 -7.88
N THR A 373 -16.71 4.32 -8.58
CA THR A 373 -17.77 4.19 -9.59
C THR A 373 -19.18 4.27 -9.01
N LYS A 374 -19.38 3.85 -7.75
CA LYS A 374 -20.71 3.76 -7.13
C LYS A 374 -21.05 4.95 -6.23
N GLU A 375 -20.06 5.58 -5.60
CA GLU A 375 -20.29 6.61 -4.57
C GLU A 375 -19.53 7.90 -4.84
N LEU A 376 -18.19 7.88 -4.94
CA LEU A 376 -17.40 9.14 -4.96
C LEU A 376 -17.70 10.02 -6.17
N ILE A 377 -17.94 9.45 -7.36
CA ILE A 377 -18.28 10.27 -8.54
C ILE A 377 -19.55 11.11 -8.35
N SER A 378 -20.41 10.76 -7.39
CA SER A 378 -21.60 11.53 -7.01
C SER A 378 -21.44 12.37 -5.74
N ASN A 379 -20.28 12.31 -5.10
CA ASN A 379 -20.00 13.06 -3.88
C ASN A 379 -19.65 14.51 -4.23
N PHE A 380 -20.40 15.47 -3.66
CA PHE A 380 -20.21 16.89 -3.97
C PHE A 380 -18.78 17.39 -3.72
N THR A 381 -18.19 17.07 -2.56
CA THR A 381 -16.81 17.48 -2.23
C THR A 381 -15.80 16.87 -3.21
N PHE A 382 -15.96 15.59 -3.55
CA PHE A 382 -15.06 14.91 -4.47
C PHE A 382 -15.11 15.51 -5.88
N VAL A 383 -16.32 15.73 -6.40
CA VAL A 383 -16.55 16.34 -7.72
C VAL A 383 -15.98 17.75 -7.76
N GLU A 384 -16.22 18.55 -6.73
CA GLU A 384 -15.71 19.93 -6.65
C GLU A 384 -14.18 19.98 -6.61
N CYS A 385 -13.54 19.10 -5.83
CA CYS A 385 -12.09 19.03 -5.76
C CYS A 385 -11.50 18.58 -7.10
N THR A 386 -11.93 17.43 -7.63
CA THR A 386 -11.36 16.84 -8.86
C THR A 386 -11.61 17.69 -10.11
N MET A 387 -12.68 18.49 -10.14
CA MET A 387 -12.93 19.49 -11.19
C MET A 387 -11.74 20.45 -11.37
N MET A 388 -11.02 20.82 -10.30
CA MET A 388 -9.91 21.78 -10.36
C MET A 388 -8.70 21.25 -11.15
N ASP A 389 -8.59 19.94 -11.32
CA ASP A 389 -7.47 19.25 -11.99
C ASP A 389 -7.97 18.34 -13.13
N SER A 390 -9.14 18.67 -13.68
CA SER A 390 -9.74 18.00 -14.85
C SER A 390 -9.67 18.94 -16.05
N PHE A 391 -9.23 18.44 -17.20
CA PHE A 391 -9.15 19.23 -18.43
C PHE A 391 -10.56 19.59 -18.95
N ILE A 392 -10.77 20.87 -19.31
CA ILE A 392 -12.05 21.35 -19.86
C ILE A 392 -11.79 21.89 -21.27
N ALA A 393 -12.09 21.07 -22.28
CA ALA A 393 -11.86 21.42 -23.68
C ALA A 393 -12.93 22.38 -24.24
N ASN A 394 -14.17 22.29 -23.75
CA ASN A 394 -15.28 23.11 -24.22
C ASN A 394 -15.18 24.54 -23.64
N GLU A 395 -14.96 25.53 -24.51
CA GLU A 395 -14.77 26.93 -24.14
C GLU A 395 -15.96 27.53 -23.38
N LYS A 396 -17.19 27.17 -23.76
CA LYS A 396 -18.40 27.65 -23.07
C LYS A 396 -18.46 27.11 -21.65
N VAL A 397 -18.26 25.80 -21.48
CA VAL A 397 -18.23 25.16 -20.16
C VAL A 397 -17.12 25.77 -19.30
N TRP A 398 -15.95 26.01 -19.87
CA TRP A 398 -14.84 26.66 -19.17
C TRP A 398 -15.19 28.06 -18.66
N GLU A 399 -15.75 28.92 -19.51
CA GLU A 399 -16.14 30.27 -19.11
C GLU A 399 -17.30 30.26 -18.10
N ASP A 400 -18.25 29.32 -18.19
CA ASP A 400 -19.30 29.14 -17.20
C ASP A 400 -18.71 28.77 -15.82
N LEU A 401 -17.83 27.76 -15.76
CA LEU A 401 -17.17 27.31 -14.53
C LEU A 401 -16.35 28.45 -13.88
N LYS A 402 -15.64 29.22 -14.69
CA LYS A 402 -14.86 30.40 -14.26
C LYS A 402 -15.75 31.56 -13.82
N GLY A 403 -16.92 31.74 -14.45
CA GLY A 403 -17.94 32.69 -14.03
C GLY A 403 -18.44 32.41 -12.62
N PHE A 404 -18.75 31.14 -12.32
CA PHE A 404 -19.16 30.74 -10.98
C PHE A 404 -18.06 30.91 -9.94
N GLU A 405 -16.78 30.68 -10.26
CA GLU A 405 -15.67 30.95 -9.33
C GLU A 405 -15.68 32.41 -8.86
N ARG A 406 -15.89 33.36 -9.77
CA ARG A 406 -15.98 34.79 -9.41
C ARG A 406 -17.18 35.07 -8.51
N LEU A 407 -18.34 34.46 -8.79
CA LEU A 407 -19.54 34.59 -7.97
C LEU A 407 -19.31 34.03 -6.55
N ILE A 408 -18.64 32.89 -6.43
CA ILE A 408 -18.29 32.24 -5.16
C ILE A 408 -17.40 33.18 -4.34
N ILE A 409 -16.34 33.73 -4.92
CA ILE A 409 -15.43 34.68 -4.26
C ILE A 409 -16.18 35.93 -3.77
N ASN A 410 -17.04 36.48 -4.63
CA ASN A 410 -17.82 37.69 -4.31
C ASN A 410 -18.94 37.46 -3.27
N SER A 411 -19.29 36.20 -2.98
CA SER A 411 -20.30 35.81 -1.98
C SER A 411 -19.69 35.38 -0.64
N SER A 412 -18.47 35.80 -0.32
CA SER A 412 -17.73 35.35 0.87
C SER A 412 -18.48 35.61 2.20
N SER A 413 -19.32 36.64 2.27
CA SER A 413 -20.13 36.97 3.45
C SER A 413 -21.46 36.21 3.56
N ASP A 414 -21.89 35.50 2.53
CA ASP A 414 -23.16 34.78 2.48
C ASP A 414 -22.93 33.29 2.22
N VAL A 415 -22.97 32.51 3.30
CA VAL A 415 -22.67 31.07 3.26
C VAL A 415 -23.66 30.30 2.37
N ILE A 416 -24.94 30.69 2.37
CA ILE A 416 -25.99 29.98 1.61
C ILE A 416 -25.82 30.27 0.13
N LYS A 417 -25.72 31.54 -0.24
CA LYS A 417 -25.55 31.96 -1.65
C LYS A 417 -24.24 31.42 -2.24
N ARG A 418 -23.16 31.42 -1.45
CA ARG A 418 -21.90 30.79 -1.85
C ARG A 418 -22.07 29.31 -2.13
N LEU A 419 -22.84 28.60 -1.32
CA LEU A 419 -23.09 27.18 -1.51
C LEU A 419 -23.99 26.91 -2.74
N GLU A 420 -24.96 27.76 -3.02
CA GLU A 420 -25.77 27.70 -4.24
C GLU A 420 -24.88 27.80 -5.49
N TYR A 421 -23.97 28.78 -5.54
CA TYR A 421 -23.04 28.90 -6.67
C TYR A 421 -22.08 27.71 -6.81
N ARG A 422 -21.58 27.17 -5.68
CA ARG A 422 -20.75 25.96 -5.70
C ARG A 422 -21.51 24.75 -6.22
N LYS A 423 -22.79 24.62 -5.85
CA LYS A 423 -23.70 23.57 -6.34
C LYS A 423 -23.88 23.68 -7.86
N GLU A 424 -24.24 24.86 -8.38
CA GLU A 424 -24.43 25.08 -9.81
C GLU A 424 -23.16 24.78 -10.61
N ARG A 425 -22.00 25.23 -10.11
CA ARG A 425 -20.71 24.95 -10.72
C ARG A 425 -20.40 23.46 -10.80
N ALA A 426 -20.60 22.73 -9.70
CA ALA A 426 -20.39 21.29 -9.68
C ALA A 426 -21.36 20.55 -10.62
N GLN A 427 -22.59 21.04 -10.76
CA GLN A 427 -23.57 20.46 -11.67
C GLN A 427 -23.16 20.64 -13.14
N ILE A 428 -22.69 21.83 -13.52
CA ILE A 428 -22.16 22.07 -14.89
C ILE A 428 -21.00 21.14 -15.21
N PHE A 429 -20.06 20.97 -14.27
CA PHE A 429 -18.95 20.05 -14.46
C PHE A 429 -19.42 18.59 -14.57
N PHE A 430 -20.34 18.15 -13.71
CA PHE A 430 -20.88 16.78 -13.76
C PHE A 430 -21.62 16.50 -15.06
N ASP A 431 -22.48 17.41 -15.51
CA ASP A 431 -23.21 17.27 -16.78
C ASP A 431 -22.24 17.25 -17.98
N TYR A 432 -21.14 18.02 -17.93
CA TYR A 432 -20.07 17.95 -18.95
C TYR A 432 -19.33 16.60 -18.94
N MET A 433 -19.01 16.04 -17.75
CA MET A 433 -18.43 14.69 -17.67
C MET A 433 -19.38 13.64 -18.22
N LEU A 434 -20.69 13.77 -17.97
CA LEU A 434 -21.71 12.86 -18.51
C LEU A 434 -21.76 12.91 -20.05
N GLU A 435 -21.63 14.09 -20.65
CA GLU A 435 -21.55 14.28 -22.10
C GLU A 435 -20.31 13.59 -22.70
N LEU A 436 -19.13 13.82 -22.10
CA LEU A 436 -17.88 13.18 -22.53
C LEU A 436 -17.95 11.66 -22.44
N TYR A 437 -18.56 11.11 -21.38
CA TYR A 437 -18.69 9.66 -21.21
C TYR A 437 -19.61 9.06 -22.27
N SER A 438 -20.69 9.77 -22.61
CA SER A 438 -21.68 9.33 -23.59
C SER A 438 -21.06 9.07 -24.96
N SER A 439 -20.03 9.85 -25.35
CA SER A 439 -19.29 9.64 -26.60
C SER A 439 -18.58 8.27 -26.64
N LEU A 440 -17.92 7.87 -25.54
CA LEU A 440 -17.28 6.55 -25.44
C LEU A 440 -18.31 5.43 -25.44
N LEU A 441 -19.42 5.63 -24.73
CA LEU A 441 -20.50 4.66 -24.65
C LEU A 441 -21.20 4.44 -26.00
N GLU A 442 -21.38 5.50 -26.79
CA GLU A 442 -21.91 5.38 -28.15
C GLU A 442 -21.02 4.50 -29.03
N GLU A 443 -19.70 4.70 -29.00
CA GLU A 443 -18.77 3.83 -29.73
C GLU A 443 -18.81 2.40 -29.21
N ALA A 444 -18.89 2.19 -27.89
CA ALA A 444 -19.04 0.86 -27.30
C ALA A 444 -20.31 0.13 -27.78
N ASN A 445 -21.42 0.87 -27.89
CA ASN A 445 -22.69 0.37 -28.40
C ASN A 445 -22.63 0.06 -29.90
N LYS A 446 -22.13 0.99 -30.73
CA LYS A 446 -21.97 0.82 -32.19
C LYS A 446 -21.10 -0.40 -32.52
N ARG A 447 -20.06 -0.64 -31.72
CA ARG A 447 -19.10 -1.74 -31.90
C ARG A 447 -19.48 -3.03 -31.18
N VAL A 448 -20.64 -3.04 -30.52
CA VAL A 448 -21.21 -4.21 -29.83
C VAL A 448 -20.21 -4.82 -28.85
N LEU A 449 -19.67 -3.99 -27.95
CA LEU A 449 -18.87 -4.48 -26.84
C LEU A 449 -19.73 -5.33 -25.88
N PRO A 450 -19.12 -6.15 -25.00
CA PRO A 450 -19.85 -6.87 -23.97
C PRO A 450 -20.72 -5.94 -23.11
N LYS A 451 -21.77 -6.47 -22.48
CA LYS A 451 -22.77 -5.65 -21.75
C LYS A 451 -22.14 -4.83 -20.61
N GLU A 452 -21.07 -5.34 -20.02
CA GLU A 452 -20.33 -4.73 -18.91
C GLU A 452 -19.68 -3.41 -19.32
N TRP A 453 -19.31 -3.27 -20.60
CA TRP A 453 -18.74 -2.04 -21.18
C TRP A 453 -19.78 -1.04 -21.67
N ARG A 454 -21.08 -1.39 -21.57
CA ARG A 454 -22.19 -0.61 -22.14
C ARG A 454 -23.08 0.01 -21.05
N THR A 455 -22.50 0.26 -19.88
CA THR A 455 -23.13 0.97 -18.75
C THR A 455 -22.64 2.41 -18.68
N ASN A 456 -23.34 3.25 -17.91
CA ASN A 456 -22.92 4.64 -17.68
C ASN A 456 -22.97 4.96 -16.18
N PRO A 457 -21.84 4.89 -15.47
CA PRO A 457 -21.82 5.11 -14.02
C PRO A 457 -22.22 6.54 -13.65
N LEU A 458 -21.97 7.54 -14.50
CA LEU A 458 -22.37 8.92 -14.23
C LEU A 458 -23.89 9.10 -14.36
N GLN A 459 -24.51 8.45 -15.35
CA GLN A 459 -25.95 8.46 -15.50
C GLN A 459 -26.63 7.75 -14.31
N GLU A 460 -26.10 6.60 -13.90
CA GLU A 460 -26.58 5.83 -12.75
C GLU A 460 -26.46 6.64 -11.44
N ALA A 461 -25.36 7.37 -11.27
CA ALA A 461 -25.08 8.14 -10.07
C ALA A 461 -25.72 9.54 -10.04
N ARG A 462 -26.36 9.98 -11.13
CA ARG A 462 -26.91 11.34 -11.28
C ARG A 462 -27.95 11.70 -10.21
N TYR A 463 -28.83 10.76 -9.87
CA TYR A 463 -29.85 10.98 -8.83
C TYR A 463 -29.18 11.23 -7.47
N SER A 464 -28.25 10.36 -7.08
CA SER A 464 -27.48 10.48 -5.82
C SER A 464 -26.65 11.76 -5.79
N PHE A 465 -26.10 12.18 -6.92
CA PHE A 465 -25.38 13.46 -7.03
C PHE A 465 -26.28 14.65 -6.73
N ILE A 466 -27.45 14.73 -7.36
CA ILE A 466 -28.43 15.80 -7.11
C ILE A 466 -28.92 15.76 -5.65
N GLU A 467 -29.14 14.57 -5.10
CA GLU A 467 -29.51 14.39 -3.70
C GLU A 467 -28.42 14.92 -2.74
N ASN A 468 -27.15 14.60 -3.00
CA ASN A 468 -26.01 15.09 -2.22
C ASN A 468 -25.90 16.63 -2.27
N LEU A 469 -26.09 17.24 -3.44
CA LEU A 469 -26.12 18.69 -3.60
C LEU A 469 -27.24 19.34 -2.77
N ASN A 470 -28.45 18.78 -2.84
CA ASN A 470 -29.60 19.29 -2.11
C ASN A 470 -29.46 19.12 -0.60
N LYS A 471 -28.95 17.98 -0.13
CA LYS A 471 -28.66 17.74 1.29
C LYS A 471 -27.66 18.76 1.83
N ALA A 472 -26.61 19.07 1.08
CA ALA A 472 -25.64 20.09 1.47
C ALA A 472 -26.31 21.47 1.63
N LEU A 473 -27.12 21.88 0.65
CA LEU A 473 -27.84 23.16 0.68
C LEU A 473 -28.84 23.25 1.84
N GLN A 474 -29.66 22.21 2.04
CA GLN A 474 -30.62 22.14 3.14
C GLN A 474 -29.90 22.19 4.50
N SER A 475 -28.77 21.51 4.64
CA SER A 475 -27.99 21.57 5.88
C SER A 475 -27.43 22.98 6.13
N ALA A 476 -26.99 23.69 5.10
CA ALA A 476 -26.52 25.06 5.25
C ALA A 476 -27.66 26.02 5.61
N GLN A 477 -28.82 25.90 4.95
CA GLN A 477 -30.02 26.68 5.27
C GLN A 477 -30.46 26.48 6.72
N ARG A 478 -30.45 25.23 7.22
CA ARG A 478 -30.78 24.93 8.62
C ARG A 478 -29.80 25.57 9.61
N ASN A 479 -28.52 25.63 9.28
CA ASN A 479 -27.47 26.07 10.20
C ASN A 479 -27.18 27.57 10.13
N TYR A 480 -27.41 28.20 8.97
CA TYR A 480 -27.01 29.58 8.67
C TYR A 480 -28.14 30.45 8.10
N GLY A 481 -29.33 29.89 7.88
CA GLY A 481 -30.49 30.66 7.40
C GLY A 481 -31.03 31.59 8.48
N GLU A 482 -31.62 32.71 8.05
CA GLU A 482 -32.39 33.57 8.93
C GLU A 482 -33.59 32.77 9.48
N LYS A 483 -33.81 32.86 10.80
CA LYS A 483 -34.94 32.21 11.48
C LYS A 483 -36.24 32.99 11.31
#